data_AF-Q9K325-F1
#
_entry.id   AF-Q9K325-F1
#
_cell.length_a   1.000
_cell.length_b   1.000
_cell.length_c   1.000
_cell.angle_alpha   90.00
_cell.angle_beta   90.00
_cell.angle_gamma   90.00
#
_symmetry.space_group_name_H-M   'P 1'
#
loop_
_entity.id
_entity.type
_entity.pdbx_description
1 polymer ?
#
loop_
_entity_poly.entity_id
_entity_poly.type
_entity_poly.pdbx_seq_one_letter_code
_entity_poly.pdbx_strand_id
1 'polypeptide(L)'
;WPRILYVNEAFTKIAGYTAEEMLGKTPRVLQGPKTSRTELDRVRQAISQWQSVTVEVINYRKDGSEFWVEFSLVPVANKTGFYTHWIAVQRDVTERRRTEEVRLALE
;
A
#
# COMPACT_ATOMS: atom_id res chain seq x y z
N TRP A 1 12.09 -5.93 -2.85
CA TRP A 1 10.96 -5.42 -2.03
C TRP A 1 11.43 -5.25 -0.60
N PRO A 2 11.10 -4.12 0.06
CA PRO A 2 11.45 -3.88 1.46
C PRO A 2 10.69 -4.82 2.41
N ARG A 3 11.23 -4.94 3.63
CA ARG A 3 10.59 -5.62 4.76
C ARG A 3 10.00 -4.58 5.71
N ILE A 4 8.89 -4.92 6.33
CA ILE A 4 8.19 -4.09 7.30
C ILE A 4 8.95 -4.11 8.62
N LEU A 5 9.31 -2.92 9.11
CA LEU A 5 9.92 -2.73 10.43
C LEU A 5 8.94 -2.20 11.47
N TYR A 6 7.83 -1.62 11.02
CA TYR A 6 6.81 -1.01 11.87
C TYR A 6 5.49 -0.87 11.10
N VAL A 7 4.37 -1.00 11.81
CA VAL A 7 3.03 -0.61 11.36
C VAL A 7 2.31 0.08 12.50
N ASN A 8 1.43 1.03 12.19
CA ASN A 8 0.59 1.67 13.21
C ASN A 8 -0.74 0.92 13.40
N GLU A 9 -1.50 1.33 14.42
CA GLU A 9 -2.81 0.72 14.73
C GLU A 9 -3.85 0.93 13.62
N ALA A 10 -3.77 2.04 12.87
CA ALA A 10 -4.67 2.27 11.74
C ALA A 10 -4.45 1.22 10.63
N PHE A 11 -3.19 0.88 10.35
CA PHE A 11 -2.86 -0.21 9.42
C PHE A 11 -3.48 -1.53 9.87
N THR A 12 -3.32 -1.89 11.15
CA THR A 12 -3.81 -3.20 11.65
C THR A 12 -5.33 -3.28 11.56
N LYS A 13 -6.04 -2.19 11.87
CA LYS A 13 -7.51 -2.10 11.72
C LYS A 13 -7.96 -2.26 10.28
N ILE A 14 -7.27 -1.63 9.32
CA ILE A 14 -7.64 -1.69 7.90
C ILE A 14 -7.31 -3.06 7.30
N ALA A 15 -6.10 -3.58 7.56
CA ALA A 15 -5.60 -4.79 6.92
C ALA A 15 -6.01 -6.09 7.63
N GLY A 16 -6.42 -6.02 8.89
CA GLY A 16 -6.82 -7.19 9.70
C GLY A 16 -5.66 -8.04 10.21
N TYR A 17 -4.42 -7.60 10.03
CA TYR A 17 -3.22 -8.25 10.58
C TYR A 17 -2.77 -7.56 11.86
N THR A 18 -2.22 -8.31 12.81
CA THR A 18 -1.53 -7.70 13.96
C THR A 18 -0.17 -7.12 13.55
N ALA A 19 0.43 -6.27 14.39
CA ALA A 19 1.75 -5.74 14.12
C ALA A 19 2.79 -6.88 14.04
N GLU A 20 2.74 -7.82 14.98
CA GLU A 20 3.63 -8.98 15.07
C GLU A 20 3.57 -9.86 13.82
N GLU A 21 2.36 -10.03 13.25
CA GLU A 21 2.19 -10.77 12.01
C GLU A 21 2.83 -10.08 10.82
N MET A 22 2.96 -8.75 10.84
CA MET A 22 3.50 -7.97 9.72
C MET A 22 4.99 -7.73 9.81
N LEU A 23 5.56 -7.66 11.02
CA LEU A 23 6.99 -7.41 11.22
C LEU A 23 7.85 -8.43 10.47
N GLY A 24 8.85 -7.94 9.73
CA GLY A 24 9.76 -8.75 8.91
C GLY A 24 9.16 -9.28 7.59
N LYS A 25 7.84 -9.21 7.40
CA LYS A 25 7.19 -9.57 6.14
C LYS A 25 7.33 -8.46 5.10
N THR A 26 7.11 -8.85 3.84
CA THR A 26 6.96 -7.89 2.75
C THR A 26 5.49 -7.45 2.63
N PRO A 27 5.18 -6.18 2.32
CA PRO A 27 3.79 -5.73 2.11
C PRO A 27 3.04 -6.46 0.99
N ARG A 28 3.75 -7.29 0.19
CA ARG A 28 3.15 -8.14 -0.84
C ARG A 28 2.11 -9.13 -0.31
N VAL A 29 2.09 -9.41 0.99
CA VAL A 29 1.04 -10.23 1.61
C VAL A 29 -0.36 -9.63 1.47
N LEU A 30 -0.45 -8.33 1.21
CA LEU A 30 -1.70 -7.61 0.95
C LEU A 30 -2.14 -7.70 -0.52
N GLN A 31 -1.33 -8.27 -1.41
CA GLN A 31 -1.61 -8.32 -2.85
C GLN A 31 -2.33 -9.62 -3.21
N GLY A 32 -3.16 -9.59 -4.24
CA GLY A 32 -3.87 -10.76 -4.73
C GLY A 32 -4.22 -10.65 -6.22
N PRO A 33 -5.18 -11.46 -6.71
CA PRO A 33 -5.46 -11.60 -8.14
C PRO A 33 -5.84 -10.30 -8.85
N LYS A 34 -6.60 -9.42 -8.19
CA LYS A 34 -7.06 -8.14 -8.77
C LYS A 34 -6.10 -6.97 -8.54
N THR A 35 -4.98 -7.18 -7.85
CA THR A 35 -3.99 -6.12 -7.66
C THR A 35 -3.32 -5.79 -9.00
N SER A 36 -3.45 -4.52 -9.45
CA SER A 36 -2.91 -4.06 -10.73
C SER A 36 -1.40 -4.29 -10.84
N ARG A 37 -0.98 -5.10 -11.83
CA ARG A 37 0.45 -5.39 -12.08
C ARG A 37 1.20 -4.16 -12.58
N THR A 38 0.58 -3.38 -13.46
CA THR A 38 1.14 -2.12 -13.97
C THR A 38 1.47 -1.14 -12.84
N GLU A 39 0.56 -0.97 -11.88
CA GLU A 39 0.81 -0.11 -10.72
C GLU A 39 1.90 -0.67 -9.80
N LEU A 40 1.93 -1.99 -9.59
CA LEU A 40 3.01 -2.63 -8.84
C LEU A 40 4.38 -2.49 -9.51
N ASP A 41 4.44 -2.45 -10.84
CA ASP A 41 5.68 -2.25 -11.58
C ASP A 41 6.19 -0.81 -11.41
N ARG A 42 5.29 0.18 -11.39
CA ARG A 42 5.63 1.57 -11.01
C ARG A 42 6.23 1.64 -9.61
N VAL A 43 5.66 0.90 -8.65
CA VAL A 43 6.19 0.82 -7.28
C VAL A 43 7.57 0.16 -7.25
N ARG A 44 7.78 -0.93 -8.00
CA ARG A 44 9.10 -1.57 -8.09
C ARG A 44 10.16 -0.64 -8.68
N GLN A 45 9.81 0.08 -9.73
CA GLN A 45 10.69 1.05 -10.36
C GLN A 45 11.07 2.16 -9.37
N ALA A 46 10.08 2.76 -8.69
CA ALA A 46 10.31 3.78 -7.69
C ALA A 46 11.22 3.29 -6.56
N ILE A 47 11.02 2.06 -6.08
CA ILE A 47 11.90 1.42 -5.09
C ILE A 47 13.34 1.30 -5.60
N SER A 48 13.53 0.88 -6.85
CA SER A 48 14.88 0.71 -7.43
C SER A 48 15.62 2.03 -7.63
N GLN A 49 14.89 3.13 -7.79
CA GLN A 49 15.42 4.46 -8.09
C GLN A 49 15.43 5.40 -6.88
N TRP A 50 14.97 4.93 -5.71
CA TRP A 50 14.74 5.77 -4.52
C TRP A 50 13.90 7.01 -4.83
N GLN A 51 12.81 6.83 -5.57
CA GLN A 51 11.86 7.89 -5.91
C GLN A 51 10.54 7.70 -5.17
N SER A 52 9.82 8.79 -4.93
CA SER A 52 8.47 8.73 -4.40
C SER A 52 7.49 8.23 -5.46
N VAL A 53 6.43 7.57 -5.03
CA VAL A 53 5.34 7.15 -5.91
C VAL A 53 4.02 7.13 -5.14
N THR A 54 2.93 7.49 -5.81
CA THR A 54 1.56 7.29 -5.32
C THR A 54 0.82 6.44 -6.33
N VAL A 55 0.15 5.40 -5.84
CA VAL A 55 -0.66 4.48 -6.66
C VAL A 55 -1.98 4.17 -5.97
N GLU A 56 -2.97 3.77 -6.75
CA GLU A 56 -4.23 3.23 -6.26
C GLU A 56 -4.39 1.80 -6.77
N VAL A 57 -4.56 0.83 -5.86
CA VAL A 57 -4.65 -0.60 -6.19
C VAL A 57 -5.67 -1.32 -5.29
N ILE A 58 -6.07 -2.52 -5.70
CA ILE A 58 -6.80 -3.44 -4.83
C ILE A 58 -5.80 -4.21 -3.96
N ASN A 59 -6.01 -4.18 -2.64
CA ASN A 59 -5.37 -5.03 -1.67
C ASN A 59 -6.39 -5.98 -1.01
N TYR A 60 -5.87 -6.95 -0.27
CA TYR A 60 -6.60 -7.99 0.42
C TYR A 60 -6.31 -7.92 1.91
N ARG A 61 -7.37 -7.89 2.72
CA ARG A 61 -7.27 -8.03 4.18
C ARG A 61 -6.92 -9.48 4.54
N LYS A 62 -6.59 -9.72 5.81
CA LYS A 62 -6.28 -11.06 6.32
C LYS A 62 -7.40 -12.08 6.08
N ASP A 63 -8.65 -11.65 6.12
CA ASP A 63 -9.84 -12.48 5.87
C ASP A 63 -10.10 -12.74 4.37
N GLY A 64 -9.27 -12.17 3.48
CA GLY A 64 -9.41 -12.28 2.03
C GLY A 64 -10.35 -11.25 1.41
N SER A 65 -10.99 -10.36 2.20
CA SER A 65 -11.82 -9.29 1.66
C SER A 65 -10.99 -8.27 0.89
N GLU A 66 -11.56 -7.78 -0.21
CA GLU A 66 -10.93 -6.79 -1.08
C GLU A 66 -11.16 -5.38 -0.55
N PHE A 67 -10.19 -4.49 -0.79
CA PHE A 67 -10.34 -3.07 -0.58
C PHE A 67 -9.47 -2.27 -1.54
N TRP A 68 -10.00 -1.12 -1.97
CA TRP A 68 -9.22 -0.15 -2.70
C TRP A 68 -8.34 0.62 -1.73
N VAL A 69 -7.06 0.70 -2.05
CA VAL A 69 -6.09 1.47 -1.29
C VAL A 69 -5.37 2.43 -2.20
N GLU A 70 -5.38 3.70 -1.83
CA GLU A 70 -4.44 4.69 -2.32
C GLU A 70 -3.26 4.71 -1.35
N PHE A 71 -2.04 4.52 -1.85
CA PHE A 71 -0.86 4.65 -1.00
C PHE A 71 0.29 5.40 -1.66
N SER A 72 1.00 6.16 -0.84
CA SER A 72 2.23 6.86 -1.19
C SER A 72 3.42 6.18 -0.52
N LEU A 73 4.47 5.93 -1.30
CA LEU A 73 5.74 5.37 -0.84
C LEU A 73 6.82 6.43 -1.01
N VAL A 74 7.48 6.82 0.09
CA VAL A 74 8.47 7.91 0.13
C VAL A 74 9.78 7.40 0.73
N PRO A 75 10.93 7.62 0.07
CA PRO A 75 12.23 7.24 0.60
C PRO A 75 12.65 8.17 1.75
N VAL A 76 13.31 7.61 2.76
CA VAL A 76 13.81 8.38 3.92
C VAL A 76 15.33 8.31 3.95
N ALA A 77 15.95 9.48 3.91
CA ALA A 77 17.39 9.64 4.06
C ALA A 77 17.78 9.70 5.53
N ASN A 78 18.96 9.14 5.84
CA ASN A 78 19.62 9.36 7.12
C ASN A 78 20.23 10.78 7.17
N LYS A 79 20.89 11.11 8.29
CA LYS A 79 21.52 12.43 8.49
C LYS A 79 22.63 12.77 7.48
N THR A 80 23.18 11.78 6.77
CA THR A 80 24.24 11.98 5.77
C THR A 80 23.70 12.02 4.34
N GLY A 81 22.38 12.00 4.16
CA GLY A 81 21.74 12.03 2.83
C GLY A 81 21.61 10.67 2.14
N PHE A 82 21.97 9.56 2.78
CA PHE A 82 21.79 8.23 2.21
C PHE A 82 20.40 7.69 2.53
N TYR A 83 19.68 7.24 1.51
CA TYR A 83 18.40 6.57 1.70
C TYR A 83 18.58 5.21 2.39
N THR A 84 17.77 4.97 3.41
CA THR A 84 17.87 3.77 4.26
C THR A 84 16.54 3.06 4.44
N HIS A 85 15.44 3.81 4.40
CA HIS A 85 14.10 3.31 4.72
C HIS A 85 13.07 3.87 3.77
N TRP A 86 11.87 3.31 3.86
CA TRP A 86 10.69 3.77 3.15
C TRP A 86 9.57 4.01 4.15
N ILE A 87 8.81 5.08 3.94
CA ILE A 87 7.53 5.30 4.62
C ILE A 87 6.43 5.07 3.60
N ALA A 88 5.49 4.20 3.94
CA ALA A 88 4.25 4.00 3.20
C ALA A 88 3.10 4.62 3.99
N VAL A 89 2.34 5.52 3.36
CA VAL A 89 1.11 6.07 3.90
C VAL A 89 -0.03 5.57 3.03
N GLN A 90 -1.03 4.94 3.63
CA GLN A 90 -2.14 4.33 2.92
C GLN A 90 -3.49 4.85 3.41
N ARG A 91 -4.45 4.94 2.50
CA ARG A 91 -5.85 5.31 2.74
C ARG A 91 -6.75 4.29 2.08
N ASP A 92 -7.70 3.75 2.84
CA ASP A 92 -8.79 2.96 2.27
C ASP A 92 -9.73 3.91 1.52
N VAL A 93 -9.87 3.71 0.21
CA VAL A 93 -10.69 4.54 -0.69
C VAL A 93 -11.86 3.74 -1.27
N THR A 94 -12.22 2.61 -0.67
CA THR A 94 -13.28 1.71 -1.14
C THR A 94 -14.62 2.43 -1.23
N GLU A 95 -15.04 3.17 -0.21
CA GLU A 95 -16.31 3.89 -0.22
C GLU A 95 -16.32 5.05 -1.23
N ARG A 96 -15.18 5.74 -1.40
CA ARG A 96 -15.02 6.77 -2.45
C ARG A 96 -15.27 6.15 -3.83
N ARG A 97 -14.60 5.04 -4.13
CA ARG A 97 -14.71 4.34 -5.42
C ARG A 97 -16.13 3.85 -5.68
N ARG A 98 -16.77 3.23 -4.68
CA ARG A 98 -18.17 2.80 -4.80
C ARG A 98 -19.10 3.98 -5.12
N THR A 99 -18.91 5.12 -4.48
CA THR A 99 -19.73 6.32 -4.72
C THR A 99 -19.55 6.86 -6.13
N GLU A 100 -18.30 6.91 -6.62
CA GLU A 100 -17.98 7.35 -7.98
C GLU A 100 -18.54 6.40 -9.04
N GLU A 101 -18.43 5.08 -8.83
CA GLU A 101 -19.00 4.06 -9.72
C GLU A 101 -20.52 4.15 -9.80
N VAL A 102 -21.20 4.30 -8.65
CA VAL A 102 -22.67 4.49 -8.62
C VAL A 102 -23.07 5.76 -9.35
N ARG A 103 -22.34 6.86 -9.16
CA ARG A 103 -22.62 8.12 -9.86
C ARG A 103 -22.48 7.96 -11.38
N LEU A 104 -21.39 7.35 -11.83
CA LEU A 104 -21.13 7.13 -13.27
C LEU A 104 -22.13 6.17 -13.92
N ALA A 105 -22.71 5.23 -13.15
CA ALA A 105 -23.73 4.32 -13.66
C ALA A 105 -25.12 4.95 -13.78
N LEU A 106 -25.34 6.12 -13.15
CA LEU A 106 -26.58 6.88 -13.20
C LEU A 106 -26.56 8.00 -14.25
N GLU A 107 -25.39 8.28 -14.84
CA GLU A 107 -25.18 9.20 -15.97
C GLU A 107 -25.28 8.44 -17.31
#